data_AF-A0A4Q3BTX8-F1
#
_entry.id   AF-A0A4Q3BTX8-F1
#
_cell.length_a   1.000
_cell.length_b   1.000
_cell.length_c   1.000
_cell.angle_alpha   90.00
_cell.angle_beta   90.00
_cell.angle_gamma   90.00
#
_symmetry.space_group_name_H-M   'P 1'
#
loop_
_entity.id
_entity.type
_entity.pdbx_description
1 polymer ?
#
loop_
_entity_poly.entity_id
_entity_poly.type
_entity_poly.pdbx_seq_one_letter_code
_entity_poly.pdbx_strand_id
1 'polypeptide(L)'
;MRKKQPVIFTIVVKYFSFLKHIPLLAWIFDAFLKIYTQIFNPQIIAVIDNIEEKVSGWQGITTKLHKYGGVQFNYHGKEIAHIHSNGIADIILNKTLKNNILARGIAQEHHVFKKSGWVSFYINTLEDETNLLFILKEAYLLKKAKLKL
;
A
#
# COMPACT_ATOMS: atom_id res chain seq x y z
N MET A 1 -5.03 -18.39 -5.88
CA MET A 1 -5.61 -17.47 -4.88
C MET A 1 -4.47 -16.73 -4.18
N ARG A 2 -4.43 -15.40 -4.19
CA ARG A 2 -3.42 -14.66 -3.42
C ARG A 2 -3.61 -14.93 -1.93
N LYS A 3 -2.51 -15.22 -1.22
CA LYS A 3 -2.54 -15.58 0.21
C LYS A 3 -3.16 -14.44 1.02
N LYS A 4 -3.92 -14.82 2.05
CA LYS A 4 -4.53 -13.88 3.01
C LYS A 4 -3.45 -13.35 3.95
N GLN A 5 -3.73 -12.15 4.48
CA GLN A 5 -2.93 -11.43 5.48
C GLN A 5 -2.36 -12.34 6.58
N PRO A 6 -1.18 -12.03 7.13
CA PRO A 6 -0.78 -12.61 8.40
C PRO A 6 -1.84 -12.28 9.45
N VAL A 7 -2.37 -13.32 10.09
CA VAL A 7 -3.53 -13.26 10.99
C VAL A 7 -3.38 -12.17 12.06
N ILE A 8 -2.15 -11.93 12.52
CA ILE A 8 -1.84 -10.94 13.55
C ILE A 8 -2.18 -9.50 13.12
N PHE A 9 -1.92 -9.11 11.88
CA PHE A 9 -2.21 -7.76 11.38
C PHE A 9 -3.72 -7.51 11.38
N THR A 10 -4.48 -8.48 10.88
CA THR A 10 -5.95 -8.41 10.85
C THR A 10 -6.52 -8.34 12.27
N ILE A 11 -5.99 -9.11 13.22
CA ILE A 11 -6.43 -9.08 14.64
C ILE A 11 -6.16 -7.71 15.25
N VAL A 12 -4.95 -7.18 15.08
CA VAL A 12 -4.57 -5.86 15.62
C VAL A 12 -5.48 -4.77 15.06
N VAL A 13 -5.68 -4.74 13.74
CA VAL A 13 -6.57 -3.75 13.11
C VAL A 13 -8.02 -3.93 13.55
N LYS A 14 -8.51 -5.16 13.73
CA LYS A 14 -9.91 -5.42 14.08
C LYS A 14 -10.22 -5.11 15.55
N TYR A 15 -9.36 -5.52 16.48
CA TYR A 15 -9.65 -5.47 17.92
C TYR A 15 -8.89 -4.34 18.64
N PHE A 16 -7.73 -3.93 18.13
CA PHE A 16 -6.84 -2.98 18.79
C PHE A 16 -6.64 -1.69 18.00
N SER A 17 -7.55 -1.35 17.08
CA SER A 17 -7.42 -0.12 16.27
C SER A 17 -7.39 1.17 17.10
N PHE A 18 -7.88 1.17 18.34
CA PHE A 18 -7.79 2.32 19.24
C PHE A 18 -6.34 2.71 19.57
N LEU A 19 -5.40 1.76 19.50
CA LEU A 19 -3.97 2.00 19.75
C LEU A 19 -3.35 2.99 18.75
N LYS A 20 -3.94 3.16 17.56
CA LYS A 20 -3.48 4.15 16.56
C LYS A 20 -3.54 5.60 17.04
N HIS A 21 -4.25 5.88 18.13
CA HIS A 21 -4.33 7.20 18.74
C HIS A 21 -3.15 7.49 19.68
N ILE A 22 -2.39 6.47 20.07
CA ILE A 22 -1.15 6.64 20.84
C ILE A 22 -0.05 7.11 19.88
N PRO A 23 0.59 8.25 20.16
CA PRO A 23 1.68 8.76 19.32
C PRO A 23 2.76 7.71 19.10
N LEU A 24 3.33 7.69 17.88
CA LEU A 24 4.44 6.81 17.45
C LEU A 24 4.13 5.30 17.41
N LEU A 25 3.09 4.82 18.08
CA LEU A 25 2.84 3.38 18.24
C LEU A 25 2.65 2.67 16.89
N ALA A 26 2.00 3.32 15.94
CA ALA A 26 1.82 2.75 14.60
C ALA A 26 3.15 2.61 13.83
N TRP A 27 4.09 3.53 14.02
CA TRP A 27 5.43 3.44 13.43
C TRP A 27 6.26 2.34 14.09
N ILE A 28 6.20 2.23 15.42
CA ILE A 28 6.86 1.15 16.17
C ILE A 28 6.31 -0.21 15.70
N PHE A 29 4.99 -0.32 15.58
CA PHE A 29 4.36 -1.55 15.10
C PHE A 29 4.81 -1.91 13.69
N ASP A 30 4.84 -0.97 12.76
CA ASP A 30 5.31 -1.23 11.39
C ASP A 30 6.82 -1.55 11.35
N ALA A 31 7.64 -0.97 12.23
CA ALA A 31 9.04 -1.35 12.38
C ALA A 31 9.20 -2.80 12.84
N PHE A 32 8.38 -3.25 13.80
CA PHE A 32 8.32 -4.68 14.17
C PHE A 32 7.86 -5.56 13.01
N LEU A 33 6.87 -5.12 12.22
CA LEU A 33 6.49 -5.82 10.99
C LEU A 33 7.66 -5.88 10.01
N LYS A 34 8.46 -4.81 9.86
CA LYS A 34 9.64 -4.82 8.98
C LYS A 34 10.66 -5.84 9.42
N ILE A 35 11.00 -5.89 10.71
CA ILE A 35 11.95 -6.87 11.26
C ILE A 35 11.42 -8.29 11.05
N TYR A 36 10.14 -8.53 11.36
CA TYR A 36 9.50 -9.83 11.17
C TYR A 36 9.51 -10.25 9.69
N THR A 37 9.07 -9.37 8.79
CA THR A 37 9.04 -9.66 7.35
C THR A 37 10.44 -9.86 6.80
N GLN A 38 11.45 -9.12 7.26
CA GLN A 38 12.84 -9.31 6.84
C GLN A 38 13.36 -10.71 7.20
N ILE A 39 13.02 -11.21 8.39
CA ILE A 39 13.47 -12.53 8.86
C ILE A 39 12.74 -13.66 8.13
N PHE A 40 11.43 -13.55 7.96
CA PHE A 40 10.59 -14.67 7.50
C PHE A 40 10.19 -14.60 6.02
N ASN A 41 10.18 -13.42 5.41
CA ASN A 41 9.80 -13.18 4.02
C ASN A 41 10.63 -12.03 3.39
N PRO A 42 11.98 -12.12 3.38
CA PRO A 42 12.86 -11.03 2.92
C PRO A 42 12.55 -10.55 1.49
N GLN A 43 12.04 -11.44 0.63
CA GLN A 43 11.61 -11.09 -0.72
C GLN A 43 10.51 -10.02 -0.76
N ILE A 44 9.65 -9.94 0.26
CA ILE A 44 8.62 -8.91 0.35
C ILE A 44 9.29 -7.55 0.60
N ILE A 45 10.26 -7.47 1.51
CA ILE A 45 11.01 -6.24 1.76
C ILE A 45 11.75 -5.81 0.50
N ALA A 46 12.40 -6.73 -0.22
CA ALA A 46 13.06 -6.43 -1.49
C ALA A 46 12.12 -5.80 -2.53
N VAL A 47 10.89 -6.32 -2.67
CA VAL A 47 9.87 -5.71 -3.54
C VAL A 47 9.48 -4.32 -3.03
N ILE A 48 9.26 -4.14 -1.73
CA ILE A 48 8.89 -2.83 -1.16
C ILE A 48 9.98 -1.79 -1.46
N ASP A 49 11.25 -2.13 -1.21
CA ASP A 49 12.39 -1.24 -1.43
C ASP A 49 12.53 -0.88 -2.92
N ASN A 50 12.41 -1.87 -3.83
CA ASN A 50 12.42 -1.63 -5.29
C ASN A 50 11.26 -0.72 -5.75
N ILE A 51 10.06 -0.93 -5.19
CA ILE A 51 8.89 -0.11 -5.49
C ILE A 51 9.12 1.32 -5.00
N GLU A 52 9.62 1.48 -3.77
CA GLU A 52 9.91 2.79 -3.20
C GLU A 52 10.92 3.56 -4.06
N GLU A 53 12.01 2.92 -4.47
CA GLU A 53 13.02 3.51 -5.36
C GLU A 53 12.40 3.97 -6.69
N LYS A 54 11.71 3.05 -7.39
CA LYS A 54 11.15 3.32 -8.73
C LYS A 54 10.07 4.40 -8.71
N VAL A 55 9.19 4.38 -7.71
CA VAL A 55 8.05 5.29 -7.63
C VAL A 55 8.49 6.67 -7.13
N SER A 56 9.48 6.74 -6.24
CA SER A 56 10.06 8.01 -5.79
C SER A 56 10.73 8.78 -6.93
N GLY A 57 11.23 8.08 -7.96
CA GLY A 57 11.76 8.69 -9.19
C GLY A 57 10.70 9.33 -10.11
N TRP A 58 9.40 9.13 -9.87
CA TRP A 58 8.37 9.72 -10.72
C TRP A 58 8.20 11.22 -10.45
N GLN A 59 8.14 12.02 -11.52
CA GLN A 59 7.95 13.46 -11.41
C GLN A 59 6.72 13.82 -10.58
N GLY A 60 6.93 14.62 -9.54
CA GLY A 60 5.89 15.10 -8.62
C GLY A 60 5.54 14.14 -7.48
N ILE A 61 6.20 12.98 -7.40
CA ILE A 61 6.09 12.07 -6.26
C ILE A 61 7.03 12.52 -5.12
N THR A 62 6.53 12.37 -3.90
CA THR A 62 7.29 12.48 -2.65
C THR A 62 6.90 11.34 -1.72
N THR A 63 7.84 10.83 -0.93
CA THR A 63 7.60 9.81 0.10
C THR A 63 7.61 10.40 1.51
N LYS A 64 6.88 9.76 2.41
CA LYS A 64 6.93 10.03 3.86
C LYS A 64 6.45 8.81 4.65
N LEU A 65 6.66 8.81 5.96
CA LEU A 65 6.03 7.83 6.84
C LEU A 65 4.50 8.03 6.85
N HIS A 66 3.77 6.95 6.62
CA HIS A 66 2.32 6.96 6.74
C HIS A 66 1.93 7.06 8.23
N LYS A 67 0.84 7.77 8.54
CA LYS A 67 0.39 7.99 9.93
C LYS A 67 0.03 6.70 10.70
N TYR A 68 -0.23 5.62 9.97
CA TYR A 68 -0.53 4.29 10.51
C TYR A 68 0.61 3.28 10.26
N GLY A 69 1.84 3.75 10.05
CA GLY A 69 2.98 2.89 9.69
C GLY A 69 3.06 2.61 8.20
N GLY A 70 4.27 2.27 7.72
CA GLY A 70 4.55 2.07 6.29
C GLY A 70 5.03 3.33 5.58
N VAL A 71 5.39 3.17 4.30
CA VAL A 71 5.79 4.25 3.39
C VAL A 71 4.58 4.77 2.62
N GLN A 72 4.40 6.09 2.56
CA GLN A 72 3.33 6.76 1.84
C GLN A 72 3.86 7.53 0.64
N PHE A 73 3.27 7.30 -0.54
CA PHE A 73 3.53 8.02 -1.77
C PHE A 73 2.52 9.14 -1.99
N ASN A 74 3.00 10.34 -2.26
CA ASN A 74 2.18 11.52 -2.50
C ASN A 74 2.50 12.14 -3.86
N TYR A 75 1.47 12.43 -4.65
CA TYR A 75 1.60 13.26 -5.85
C TYR A 75 1.22 14.71 -5.52
N HIS A 76 2.18 15.64 -5.60
CA HIS A 76 2.03 17.04 -5.19
C HIS A 76 1.34 17.20 -3.82
N GLY A 77 1.85 16.47 -2.82
CA GLY A 77 1.34 16.53 -1.44
C GLY A 77 0.03 15.79 -1.18
N LYS A 78 -0.60 15.19 -2.20
CA LYS A 78 -1.80 14.36 -2.05
C LYS A 78 -1.46 12.89 -2.13
N GLU A 79 -1.89 12.12 -1.14
CA GLU A 79 -1.69 10.68 -1.10
C GLU A 79 -2.27 10.00 -2.35
N ILE A 80 -1.51 9.02 -2.85
CA ILE A 80 -1.93 8.12 -3.93
C ILE A 80 -1.84 6.65 -3.52
N ALA A 81 -0.91 6.30 -2.63
CA ALA A 81 -0.75 4.96 -2.09
C ALA A 81 0.08 4.97 -0.81
N HIS A 82 0.00 3.89 -0.05
CA HIS A 82 0.98 3.55 0.98
C HIS A 82 1.22 2.05 1.05
N ILE A 83 2.38 1.64 1.55
CA ILE A 83 2.78 0.24 1.68
C ILE A 83 3.26 -0.02 3.11
N HIS A 84 2.60 -0.97 3.79
CA HIS A 84 3.00 -1.48 5.09
C HIS A 84 4.11 -2.51 4.96
N SER A 85 4.96 -2.61 5.99
CA SER A 85 6.14 -3.48 5.99
C SER A 85 5.82 -4.99 5.98
N ASN A 86 4.54 -5.37 6.05
CA ASN A 86 4.05 -6.74 5.85
C ASN A 86 3.61 -7.05 4.41
N GLY A 87 3.86 -6.15 3.45
CA GLY A 87 3.53 -6.36 2.04
C GLY A 87 2.13 -5.95 1.63
N ILE A 88 1.39 -5.23 2.48
CA ILE A 88 0.07 -4.68 2.13
C ILE A 88 0.28 -3.30 1.51
N ALA A 89 -0.09 -3.15 0.24
CA ALA A 89 -0.11 -1.88 -0.45
C ALA A 89 -1.56 -1.42 -0.63
N ASP A 90 -1.90 -0.26 -0.10
CA ASP A 90 -3.21 0.37 -0.26
C ASP A 90 -3.09 1.52 -1.27
N ILE A 91 -3.93 1.51 -2.31
CA ILE A 91 -3.85 2.43 -3.45
C ILE A 91 -5.17 3.15 -3.69
N ILE A 92 -5.11 4.46 -3.96
CA ILE A 92 -6.27 5.31 -4.25
C ILE A 92 -6.51 5.40 -5.76
N LEU A 93 -7.59 4.81 -6.23
CA LEU A 93 -8.05 4.87 -7.61
C LEU A 93 -9.36 5.66 -7.75
N ASN A 94 -9.89 5.76 -8.97
CA ASN A 94 -11.29 6.12 -9.19
C ASN A 94 -12.16 4.83 -9.23
N LYS A 95 -13.49 4.98 -9.23
CA LYS A 95 -14.40 3.83 -9.23
C LYS A 95 -14.23 2.92 -10.45
N THR A 96 -14.01 3.50 -11.62
CA THR A 96 -13.86 2.77 -12.89
C THR A 96 -12.63 1.87 -12.88
N LEU A 97 -11.46 2.43 -12.53
CA LEU A 97 -10.20 1.69 -12.42
C LEU A 97 -10.26 0.66 -11.31
N LYS A 98 -10.81 1.01 -10.13
CA LYS A 98 -11.04 0.05 -9.05
C LYS A 98 -11.81 -1.17 -9.55
N ASN A 99 -12.95 -0.98 -10.21
CA ASN A 99 -13.78 -2.09 -10.70
C ASN A 99 -13.03 -2.96 -11.72
N ASN A 100 -12.25 -2.34 -12.63
CA ASN A 100 -11.44 -3.08 -13.60
C ASN A 100 -10.35 -3.93 -12.92
N ILE A 101 -9.61 -3.35 -11.97
CA ILE A 101 -8.56 -4.04 -11.21
C ILE A 101 -9.13 -5.20 -10.39
N LEU A 102 -10.29 -5.01 -9.76
CA LEU A 102 -10.97 -6.06 -8.99
C LEU A 102 -11.46 -7.19 -9.90
N ALA A 103 -12.08 -6.86 -11.05
CA ALA A 103 -12.56 -7.87 -12.00
C ALA A 103 -11.43 -8.75 -12.56
N ARG A 104 -10.21 -8.20 -12.70
CA ARG A 104 -9.02 -8.93 -13.12
C ARG A 104 -8.33 -9.72 -12.00
N GLY A 105 -8.80 -9.59 -10.75
CA GLY A 105 -8.18 -10.24 -9.58
C GLY A 105 -6.79 -9.70 -9.19
N ILE A 106 -6.40 -8.53 -9.72
CA ILE A 106 -5.07 -7.93 -9.49
C ILE A 106 -5.02 -7.22 -8.12
N ALA A 107 -6.15 -6.87 -7.51
CA ALA A 107 -6.18 -6.40 -6.12
C ALA A 107 -7.47 -6.86 -5.45
N GLN A 108 -7.57 -6.63 -4.15
CA GLN A 108 -8.77 -6.87 -3.35
C GLN A 108 -9.43 -5.55 -2.96
N GLU A 109 -10.72 -5.63 -2.62
CA GLU A 109 -11.42 -4.47 -2.08
C GLU A 109 -10.79 -4.06 -0.73
N HIS A 110 -10.55 -2.76 -0.57
CA HIS A 110 -10.02 -2.25 0.69
C HIS A 110 -11.05 -2.43 1.81
N HIS A 111 -10.65 -3.16 2.85
CA HIS A 111 -11.55 -3.70 3.87
C HIS A 111 -12.28 -2.64 4.73
N VAL A 112 -11.68 -1.47 4.93
CA VAL A 112 -12.28 -0.35 5.72
C VAL A 112 -13.11 0.58 4.84
N PHE A 113 -12.64 0.91 3.64
CA PHE A 113 -13.20 1.95 2.77
C PHE A 113 -13.83 1.38 1.50
N LYS A 114 -14.79 0.46 1.66
CA LYS A 114 -15.44 -0.24 0.53
C LYS A 114 -16.10 0.71 -0.48
N LYS A 115 -16.74 1.79 -0.02
CA LYS A 115 -17.41 2.79 -0.88
C LYS A 115 -16.48 3.86 -1.48
N SER A 116 -15.17 3.69 -1.33
CA SER A 116 -14.14 4.60 -1.85
C SER A 116 -13.43 4.02 -3.08
N GLY A 117 -12.49 4.79 -3.63
CA GLY A 117 -11.57 4.34 -4.67
C GLY A 117 -10.40 3.48 -4.17
N TRP A 118 -10.33 3.18 -2.86
CA TRP A 118 -9.25 2.39 -2.29
C TRP A 118 -9.33 0.90 -2.70
N VAL A 119 -8.17 0.35 -3.04
CA VAL A 119 -7.91 -1.09 -3.23
C VAL A 119 -6.72 -1.52 -2.38
N SER A 120 -6.72 -2.78 -1.95
CA SER A 120 -5.60 -3.40 -1.25
C SER A 120 -4.92 -4.43 -2.14
N PHE A 121 -3.62 -4.28 -2.35
CA PHE A 121 -2.75 -5.22 -3.04
C PHE A 121 -1.86 -5.95 -2.03
N TYR A 122 -1.60 -7.23 -2.26
CA TYR A 122 -0.79 -8.07 -1.38
C TYR A 122 0.44 -8.55 -2.13
N ILE A 123 1.62 -8.15 -1.65
CA ILE A 123 2.91 -8.61 -2.12
C ILE A 123 3.19 -9.96 -1.46
N ASN A 124 3.31 -11.02 -2.26
CA ASN A 124 3.63 -12.37 -1.77
C ASN A 124 4.92 -12.91 -2.39
N THR A 125 5.20 -12.53 -3.63
CA THR A 125 6.37 -13.00 -4.39
C THR A 125 7.05 -11.84 -5.10
N LEU A 126 8.24 -12.09 -5.67
CA LEU A 126 8.99 -11.08 -6.42
C LEU A 126 8.22 -10.64 -7.69
N GLU A 127 7.47 -11.56 -8.32
CA GLU A 127 6.69 -11.30 -9.53
C GLU A 127 5.53 -10.32 -9.28
N ASP A 128 5.09 -10.16 -8.03
CA ASP A 128 4.05 -9.20 -7.66
C ASP A 128 4.51 -7.75 -7.86
N GLU A 129 5.82 -7.47 -7.96
CA GLU A 129 6.38 -6.15 -8.22
C GLU A 129 5.79 -5.53 -9.50
N THR A 130 5.73 -6.30 -10.59
CA THR A 130 5.21 -5.84 -11.89
C THR A 130 3.75 -5.41 -11.79
N ASN A 131 2.92 -6.21 -11.11
CA ASN A 131 1.50 -5.92 -10.94
C ASN A 131 1.26 -4.71 -10.02
N LEU A 132 2.09 -4.55 -8.98
CA LEU A 132 2.01 -3.42 -8.08
C LEU A 132 2.43 -2.12 -8.78
N LEU A 133 3.55 -2.13 -9.53
CA LEU A 133 3.98 -0.99 -10.35
C LEU A 133 2.91 -0.56 -11.34
N PHE A 134 2.24 -1.52 -11.99
CA PHE A 134 1.13 -1.23 -12.90
C PHE A 134 0.02 -0.44 -12.20
N ILE A 135 -0.47 -0.91 -11.06
CA ILE A 135 -1.57 -0.22 -10.34
C ILE A 135 -1.12 1.15 -9.80
N LEU A 136 0.11 1.25 -9.29
CA LEU A 136 0.66 2.53 -8.83
C LEU A 136 0.77 3.53 -9.99
N LYS A 137 1.12 3.06 -11.19
CA LYS A 137 1.19 3.91 -12.38
C LYS A 137 -0.19 4.43 -12.78
N GLU A 138 -1.21 3.59 -12.73
CA GLU A 138 -2.61 4.01 -12.96
C GLU A 138 -3.04 5.09 -11.96
N ALA A 139 -2.73 4.91 -10.67
CA ALA A 139 -3.03 5.91 -9.64
C ALA A 139 -2.30 7.25 -9.88
N TYR A 140 -1.02 7.18 -10.28
CA TYR A 140 -0.22 8.35 -10.64
C TYR A 140 -0.83 9.09 -11.85
N LEU A 141 -1.14 8.38 -12.93
CA LEU A 141 -1.69 8.98 -14.16
C LEU A 141 -3.07 9.61 -13.90
N LEU A 142 -3.91 8.95 -13.11
CA LEU A 142 -5.20 9.48 -12.68
C LEU A 142 -5.06 10.85 -11.97
N LYS A 143 -4.10 10.96 -11.05
CA LYS A 143 -3.86 12.21 -10.31
C LYS A 143 -3.22 13.28 -11.17
N LYS A 144 -2.29 12.89 -12.05
CA LYS A 144 -1.65 13.76 -13.03
C LYS A 144 -2.67 14.38 -13.99
N ALA A 145 -3.61 13.60 -14.51
CA ALA A 145 -4.67 14.09 -15.39
C ALA A 145 -5.58 15.10 -14.67
N LYS A 146 -5.90 14.88 -13.39
CA LYS A 146 -6.77 15.77 -12.60
C LYS A 146 -6.11 17.11 -12.22
N LEU A 147 -4.79 17.17 -12.14
CA LEU A 147 -4.02 18.38 -11.80
C LEU A 147 -3.65 19.24 -13.03
N LYS A 148 -3.85 18.73 -14.25
CA LYS A 148 -3.69 19.47 -15.51
C LYS A 148 -4.95 20.27 -15.91
N LEU A 149 -5.99 20.22 -15.08
CA LEU A 149 -7.21 21.03 -15.16
C LEU A 149 -7.10 22.15 -14.12
#